data_AF-A0AAU3Q3K2-F1
#
_entry.id   AF-A0AAU3Q3K2-F1
#
_cell.length_a   1.000
_cell.length_b   1.000
_cell.length_c   1.000
_cell.angle_alpha   90.00
_cell.angle_beta   90.00
_cell.angle_gamma   90.00
#
_symmetry.space_group_name_H-M   'P 1'
#
loop_
_entity.id
_entity.type
_entity.pdbx_description
1 polymer ?
#
loop_
_entity_poly.entity_id
_entity_poly.type
_entity_poly.pdbx_seq_one_letter_code
_entity_poly.pdbx_strand_id
1 'polypeptide(L)'
;MTGMKALSLCLAAGVVAACGSGDPTTGITLERVVAISDGDYLASTYADGVLPPADAGHRDLLTATSIIDGTHIATVNMRGSAFPPGSPDYDEYASVTLLRMDQATGAVTKIGDYPLRGVLPEGGAFDPTGEYFLATMFQGRVPQDPGPGIEIFRVGSDEEPGLTPVQRIPLPHGVHHVAVG
;
A
#
# COMPACT_ATOMS: atom_id res chain seq x y z
N MET A 1 -53.47 18.26 36.48
CA MET A 1 -52.17 18.57 37.12
C MET A 1 -51.66 17.29 37.74
N THR A 2 -50.81 16.57 37.02
CA THR A 2 -50.24 15.30 37.49
C THR A 2 -48.77 15.35 37.11
N GLY A 3 -47.92 15.51 38.14
CA GLY A 3 -46.49 15.75 37.99
C GLY A 3 -45.72 14.49 37.65
N MET A 4 -44.82 14.60 36.68
CA MET A 4 -43.85 13.58 36.34
C MET A 4 -42.55 13.91 37.08
N LYS A 5 -42.14 13.01 37.98
CA LYS A 5 -40.87 13.09 38.71
C LYS A 5 -39.72 12.84 37.73
N ALA A 6 -38.86 13.82 37.51
CA ALA A 6 -37.57 13.60 36.85
C ALA A 6 -36.55 13.21 37.91
N LEU A 7 -36.08 11.96 37.84
CA LEU A 7 -35.01 11.44 38.68
C LEU A 7 -33.66 11.89 38.10
N SER A 8 -32.84 12.43 38.98
CA SER A 8 -31.52 13.00 38.72
C SER A 8 -30.42 11.94 38.76
N LEU A 9 -29.50 12.02 37.78
CA LEU A 9 -28.06 11.71 37.76
C LEU A 9 -27.54 10.30 38.15
N CYS A 10 -26.79 9.66 37.23
CA CYS A 10 -25.32 9.52 37.33
C CYS A 10 -24.72 8.64 36.22
N LEU A 11 -23.92 9.29 35.36
CA LEU A 11 -22.56 8.94 34.93
C LEU A 11 -22.13 7.45 34.82
N ALA A 12 -21.87 7.01 33.59
CA ALA A 12 -20.75 6.11 33.30
C ALA A 12 -20.01 6.63 32.07
N ALA A 13 -18.89 7.30 32.33
CA ALA A 13 -17.89 7.71 31.35
C ALA A 13 -17.14 6.48 30.84
N GLY A 14 -16.76 6.48 29.56
CA GLY A 14 -15.90 5.43 29.02
C GLY A 14 -15.87 5.28 27.50
N VAL A 15 -15.96 6.37 26.72
CA VAL A 15 -15.47 6.35 25.34
C VAL A 15 -14.38 7.41 25.29
N VAL A 16 -13.13 6.97 25.33
CA VAL A 16 -12.00 7.82 24.94
C VAL A 16 -12.07 7.93 23.41
N ALA A 17 -12.93 8.82 22.93
CA ALA A 17 -12.77 9.38 21.62
C ALA A 17 -11.62 10.38 21.74
N ALA A 18 -10.43 9.97 21.34
CA ALA A 18 -9.36 10.91 21.03
C ALA A 18 -9.75 11.64 19.73
N CYS A 19 -10.77 12.51 19.81
CA CYS A 19 -10.99 13.52 18.80
C CYS A 19 -9.84 14.52 18.95
N GLY A 20 -8.79 14.35 18.16
CA GLY A 20 -7.76 15.37 18.00
C GLY A 20 -8.42 16.62 17.42
N SER A 21 -8.74 17.59 18.29
CA SER A 21 -9.12 18.94 17.90
C SER A 21 -7.86 19.77 17.60
N GLY A 22 -7.02 19.26 16.69
CA GLY A 22 -5.82 19.97 16.24
C GLY A 22 -6.21 21.02 15.21
N ASP A 23 -5.64 22.22 15.33
CA ASP A 23 -5.65 23.22 14.27
C ASP A 23 -5.02 22.58 13.01
N PRO A 24 -5.72 22.53 11.86
CA PRO A 24 -5.22 21.91 10.63
C PRO A 24 -3.93 22.56 10.10
N THR A 25 -3.52 23.72 10.63
CA THR A 25 -2.24 24.36 10.33
C THR A 25 -1.06 23.89 11.21
N THR A 26 -1.32 23.08 12.23
CA THR A 26 -0.29 22.58 13.17
C THR A 26 0.16 21.15 12.89
N GLY A 27 -0.45 20.48 11.90
CA GLY A 27 -0.02 19.17 11.39
C GLY A 27 0.79 19.30 10.11
N ILE A 28 1.64 18.31 9.82
CA ILE A 28 2.32 18.23 8.52
C ILE A 28 1.26 17.86 7.46
N THR A 29 1.11 18.67 6.42
CA THR A 29 0.33 18.30 5.23
C THR A 29 1.24 17.48 4.30
N LEU A 30 0.89 16.21 4.07
CA LEU A 30 1.68 15.29 3.25
C LEU A 30 0.85 14.89 2.02
N GLU A 31 1.39 15.14 0.82
CA GLU A 31 0.77 14.67 -0.43
C GLU A 31 1.12 13.20 -0.73
N ARG A 32 2.27 12.73 -0.22
CA ARG A 32 2.75 11.35 -0.39
C ARG A 32 3.50 10.90 0.86
N VAL A 33 3.23 9.68 1.33
CA VAL A 33 4.00 9.02 2.39
C VAL A 33 4.54 7.70 1.85
N VAL A 34 5.83 7.67 1.54
CA VAL A 34 6.50 6.44 1.11
C VAL A 34 7.13 5.78 2.34
N ALA A 35 6.73 4.55 2.64
CA ALA A 35 7.39 3.71 3.64
C ALA A 35 7.85 2.41 2.97
N ILE A 36 9.11 2.06 3.18
CA ILE A 36 9.70 0.78 2.77
C ILE A 36 9.88 -0.02 4.06
N SER A 37 9.16 -1.12 4.21
CA SER A 37 9.21 -1.97 5.40
C SER A 37 9.71 -3.36 5.01
N ASP A 38 10.98 -3.60 5.29
CA ASP A 38 11.66 -4.87 5.10
C ASP A 38 11.27 -5.81 6.26
N GLY A 39 10.12 -6.46 6.09
CA GLY A 39 9.37 -7.04 7.19
C GLY A 39 10.02 -8.29 7.79
N ASP A 40 10.89 -8.96 7.03
CA ASP A 40 11.74 -10.04 7.53
C ASP A 40 13.13 -9.59 7.97
N TYR A 41 13.51 -8.32 7.84
CA TYR A 41 14.75 -7.83 8.40
C TYR A 41 14.64 -7.59 9.91
N LEU A 42 15.57 -8.17 10.66
CA LEU A 42 15.86 -7.71 12.01
C LEU A 42 16.78 -6.48 11.91
N ALA A 43 16.75 -5.63 12.94
CA ALA A 43 17.73 -4.54 13.05
C ALA A 43 19.18 -5.06 12.99
N SER A 44 19.44 -6.29 13.46
CA SER A 44 20.74 -6.95 13.38
C SER A 44 21.12 -7.39 11.97
N THR A 45 20.14 -7.69 11.11
CA THR A 45 20.36 -8.14 9.73
C THR A 45 21.18 -7.12 8.92
N TYR A 46 21.01 -5.82 9.19
CA TYR A 46 21.83 -4.78 8.56
C TYR A 46 23.32 -4.85 8.93
N ALA A 47 23.65 -5.45 10.08
CA ALA A 47 25.01 -5.58 10.56
C ALA A 47 25.64 -6.94 10.23
N ASP A 48 24.86 -8.01 10.25
CA ASP A 48 25.36 -9.39 10.12
C ASP A 48 24.94 -10.10 8.82
N GLY A 49 23.98 -9.56 8.07
CA GLY A 49 23.42 -10.18 6.87
C GLY A 49 22.60 -11.44 7.14
N VAL A 50 22.19 -11.67 8.39
CA VAL A 50 21.45 -12.87 8.82
C VAL A 50 19.98 -12.53 8.99
N LEU A 51 19.13 -13.21 8.22
CA LEU A 51 17.67 -13.14 8.36
C LEU A 51 17.19 -13.97 9.57
N PRO A 52 16.06 -13.61 10.18
CA PRO A 52 15.39 -14.43 11.17
C PRO A 52 14.97 -15.79 10.55
N PRO A 53 14.77 -16.82 11.39
CA PRO A 53 14.22 -18.09 10.92
C PRO A 53 12.90 -17.91 10.16
N ALA A 54 12.71 -18.66 9.07
CA ALA A 54 11.52 -18.52 8.21
C ALA A 54 10.18 -18.78 8.95
N ASP A 55 10.21 -19.58 10.02
CA ASP A 55 9.07 -19.87 10.89
C ASP A 55 8.76 -18.77 11.92
N ALA A 56 9.57 -17.71 11.99
CA ALA A 56 9.31 -16.54 12.83
C ALA A 56 8.07 -15.75 12.38
N GLY A 57 7.51 -16.05 11.20
CA GLY A 57 6.27 -15.45 10.70
C GLY A 57 6.44 -14.00 10.21
N HIS A 58 7.67 -13.49 10.19
CA HIS A 58 8.01 -12.25 9.53
C HIS A 58 7.79 -12.40 8.01
N ARG A 59 7.31 -11.35 7.37
CA ARG A 59 6.97 -11.35 5.94
C ARG A 59 7.36 -10.00 5.37
N ASP A 60 8.07 -10.05 4.26
CA ASP A 60 8.34 -8.85 3.46
C ASP A 60 7.03 -8.25 2.99
N LEU A 61 6.70 -7.11 3.58
CA LEU A 61 5.58 -6.29 3.22
C LEU A 61 6.14 -4.97 2.74
N LEU A 62 6.67 -5.00 1.52
CA LEU A 62 6.86 -3.75 0.81
C LEU A 62 5.48 -3.16 0.53
N THR A 63 5.29 -1.90 0.93
CA THR A 63 4.02 -1.19 0.82
C THR A 63 4.33 0.26 0.45
N ALA A 64 4.57 0.50 -0.84
CA ALA A 64 4.68 1.87 -1.34
C ALA A 64 3.29 2.52 -1.41
N THR A 65 2.90 3.26 -0.37
CA THR A 65 1.64 4.01 -0.33
C THR A 65 1.77 5.34 -1.06
N SER A 66 1.00 5.52 -2.14
CA SER A 66 0.74 6.85 -2.68
C SER A 66 -0.69 7.24 -2.40
N ILE A 67 -0.92 8.51 -2.05
CA ILE A 67 -2.26 9.09 -1.97
C ILE A 67 -2.42 10.03 -3.17
N ILE A 68 -3.51 9.89 -3.91
CA ILE A 68 -3.96 10.88 -4.88
C ILE A 68 -5.37 11.30 -4.51
N ASP A 69 -5.78 12.52 -4.87
CA ASP A 69 -7.09 13.14 -4.55
C ASP A 69 -7.48 13.17 -3.05
N GLY A 70 -6.60 12.67 -2.18
CA GLY A 70 -6.81 12.50 -0.75
C GLY A 70 -7.69 11.30 -0.38
N THR A 71 -8.14 10.47 -1.32
CA THR A 71 -9.03 9.33 -1.06
C THR A 71 -8.47 8.01 -1.58
N HIS A 72 -7.71 7.99 -2.67
CA HIS A 72 -7.14 6.76 -3.21
C HIS A 72 -5.77 6.46 -2.63
N ILE A 73 -5.58 5.20 -2.21
CA ILE A 73 -4.30 4.67 -1.76
C ILE A 73 -3.95 3.46 -2.61
N ALA A 74 -2.73 3.37 -3.11
CA ALA A 74 -2.21 2.17 -3.74
C ALA A 74 -0.95 1.70 -3.04
N THR A 75 -0.76 0.38 -2.94
CA THR A 75 0.41 -0.25 -2.33
C THR A 75 0.99 -1.29 -3.29
N VAL A 76 2.31 -1.27 -3.50
CA VAL A 76 3.00 -2.28 -4.32
C VAL A 76 3.58 -3.34 -3.38
N ASN A 77 3.18 -4.59 -3.57
CA ASN A 77 3.47 -5.72 -2.69
C ASN A 77 4.29 -6.77 -3.45
N MET A 78 5.49 -7.07 -2.96
CA MET A 78 6.35 -8.08 -3.57
C MET A 78 5.81 -9.50 -3.42
N ARG A 79 5.06 -9.76 -2.33
CA ARG A 79 4.59 -11.10 -1.95
C ARG A 79 5.75 -12.10 -1.98
N GLY A 80 5.50 -13.34 -2.39
CA GLY A 80 6.53 -14.35 -2.57
C GLY A 80 7.33 -14.25 -3.86
N SER A 81 7.32 -13.11 -4.56
CA SER A 81 7.87 -13.04 -5.92
C SER A 81 9.40 -13.19 -6.01
N ALA A 82 10.10 -12.96 -4.90
CA ALA A 82 11.54 -13.13 -4.76
C ALA A 82 11.98 -14.60 -4.68
N PHE A 83 11.10 -15.46 -4.17
CA PHE A 83 11.47 -16.85 -3.89
C PHE A 83 11.53 -17.68 -5.18
N PRO A 84 12.40 -18.71 -5.23
CA PRO A 84 12.44 -19.61 -6.36
C PRO A 84 11.19 -20.52 -6.39
N PRO A 85 10.71 -20.90 -7.60
CA PRO A 85 9.60 -21.84 -7.74
C PRO A 85 9.82 -23.13 -6.94
N GLY A 86 8.79 -23.55 -6.22
CA GLY A 86 8.83 -24.74 -5.35
C GLY A 86 9.21 -24.45 -3.89
N SER A 87 9.57 -23.22 -3.55
CA SER A 87 9.74 -22.81 -2.15
C SER A 87 8.39 -22.67 -1.45
N PRO A 88 8.30 -22.91 -0.12
CA PRO A 88 7.05 -22.76 0.63
C PRO A 88 6.41 -21.37 0.53
N ASP A 89 7.23 -20.33 0.49
CA ASP A 89 6.80 -18.93 0.43
C ASP A 89 6.75 -18.37 -1.01
N TYR A 90 6.87 -19.23 -2.04
CA TYR A 90 6.79 -18.81 -3.43
C TYR A 90 5.41 -18.29 -3.81
N ASP A 91 5.38 -17.12 -4.44
CA ASP A 91 4.21 -16.61 -5.15
C ASP A 91 4.57 -16.30 -6.61
N GLU A 92 3.72 -16.78 -7.51
CA GLU A 92 3.87 -16.47 -8.93
C GLU A 92 3.67 -14.96 -9.18
N TYR A 93 2.85 -14.30 -8.39
CA TYR A 93 2.51 -12.91 -8.60
C TYR A 93 2.90 -12.05 -7.41
N ALA A 94 3.44 -10.87 -7.73
CA ALA A 94 3.34 -9.72 -6.85
C ALA A 94 1.96 -9.05 -7.03
N SER A 95 1.66 -7.98 -6.30
CA SER A 95 0.38 -7.27 -6.49
C SER A 95 0.45 -5.77 -6.22
N VAL A 96 -0.44 -5.02 -6.87
CA VAL A 96 -0.86 -3.71 -6.37
C VAL A 96 -2.15 -3.88 -5.59
N THR A 97 -2.21 -3.43 -4.34
CA THR A 97 -3.49 -3.33 -3.62
C THR A 97 -3.99 -1.90 -3.69
N LEU A 98 -5.18 -1.70 -4.25
CA LEU A 98 -5.88 -0.41 -4.27
C LEU A 98 -6.85 -0.34 -3.09
N LEU A 99 -6.82 0.78 -2.39
CA LEU A 99 -7.59 1.07 -1.19
C LEU A 99 -8.25 2.45 -1.34
N ARG A 100 -9.32 2.68 -0.59
CA ARG A 100 -10.00 3.97 -0.44
C ARG A 100 -10.02 4.39 1.01
N MET A 101 -9.61 5.62 1.26
CA MET A 101 -9.71 6.32 2.54
C MET A 101 -10.98 7.17 2.56
N ASP A 102 -11.80 6.99 3.59
CA ASP A 102 -12.83 7.94 3.98
C ASP A 102 -12.17 9.11 4.71
N GLN A 103 -12.20 10.32 4.13
CA GLN A 103 -11.51 11.48 4.69
C GLN A 103 -12.14 12.00 5.99
N ALA A 104 -13.42 11.73 6.24
CA ALA A 104 -14.10 12.22 7.44
C ALA A 104 -13.72 11.39 8.68
N THR A 105 -13.50 10.09 8.48
CA THR A 105 -13.28 9.11 9.55
C THR A 105 -11.87 8.54 9.58
N GLY A 106 -11.11 8.69 8.49
CA GLY A 106 -9.82 8.03 8.28
C GLY A 106 -9.93 6.53 8.00
N ALA A 107 -11.15 5.98 7.85
CA ALA A 107 -11.34 4.57 7.62
C ALA A 107 -10.81 4.17 6.24
N VAL A 108 -10.06 3.07 6.17
CA VAL A 108 -9.52 2.54 4.91
C VAL A 108 -10.26 1.27 4.54
N THR A 109 -10.73 1.23 3.30
CA THR A 109 -11.41 0.08 2.70
C THR A 109 -10.62 -0.40 1.50
N LYS A 110 -10.62 -1.72 1.27
CA LYS A 110 -9.93 -2.30 0.13
C LYS A 110 -10.84 -2.33 -1.09
N ILE A 111 -10.33 -1.82 -2.22
CA ILE A 111 -10.98 -1.93 -3.53
C ILE A 111 -10.61 -3.27 -4.17
N GLY A 112 -9.32 -3.63 -4.21
CA GLY A 112 -8.88 -4.89 -4.81
C GLY A 112 -7.38 -5.13 -4.77
N ASP A 113 -6.97 -6.35 -5.08
CA ASP A 113 -5.59 -6.71 -5.40
C ASP A 113 -5.48 -6.97 -6.91
N TYR A 114 -4.48 -6.38 -7.53
CA TYR A 114 -4.23 -6.45 -8.97
C TYR A 114 -2.89 -7.14 -9.19
N PRO A 115 -2.86 -8.27 -9.90
CA PRO A 115 -1.64 -9.06 -10.04
C PRO A 115 -0.59 -8.33 -10.87
N LEU A 116 0.65 -8.45 -10.43
CA LEU A 116 1.84 -7.97 -11.11
C LEU A 116 2.68 -9.17 -11.53
N ARG A 117 2.97 -9.27 -12.84
CA ARG A 117 3.90 -10.26 -13.37
C ARG A 117 5.33 -9.73 -13.38
N GLY A 118 6.18 -10.42 -12.63
CA GLY A 118 7.59 -10.13 -12.49
C GLY A 118 8.04 -10.40 -11.05
N VAL A 119 9.22 -9.92 -10.73
CA VAL A 119 9.93 -10.21 -9.49
C VAL A 119 10.32 -8.89 -8.83
N LEU A 120 10.16 -8.81 -7.51
CA LEU A 120 10.55 -7.66 -6.67
C LEU A 120 10.03 -6.30 -7.18
N PRO A 121 8.71 -6.09 -7.40
CA PRO A 121 8.20 -4.74 -7.60
C PRO A 121 8.16 -3.98 -6.28
N GLU A 122 8.61 -2.72 -6.28
CA GLU A 122 8.92 -2.02 -5.03
C GLU A 122 8.28 -0.65 -4.87
N GLY A 123 8.54 0.24 -5.81
CA GLY A 123 7.97 1.58 -5.85
C GLY A 123 6.65 1.61 -6.61
N GLY A 124 5.79 2.55 -6.23
CA GLY A 124 4.65 2.96 -7.02
C GLY A 124 4.24 4.40 -6.78
N ALA A 125 3.68 5.02 -7.81
CA ALA A 125 3.27 6.41 -7.80
C ALA A 125 2.03 6.62 -8.65
N PHE A 126 1.05 7.36 -8.13
CA PHE A 126 0.04 7.98 -8.99
C PHE A 126 0.66 9.10 -9.81
N ASP A 127 0.14 9.29 -11.03
CA ASP A 127 0.39 10.51 -11.78
C ASP A 127 -0.38 11.70 -11.16
N PRO A 128 -0.02 12.96 -11.48
CA PRO A 128 -0.65 14.14 -10.89
C PRO A 128 -2.17 14.25 -11.15
N THR A 129 -2.68 13.63 -12.22
CA THR A 129 -4.12 13.64 -12.53
C THR A 129 -4.89 12.57 -11.75
N GLY A 130 -4.21 11.53 -11.27
CA GLY A 130 -4.83 10.36 -10.67
C GLY A 130 -5.46 9.38 -11.66
N GLU A 131 -5.37 9.63 -12.97
CA GLU A 131 -5.86 8.72 -14.00
C GLU A 131 -5.01 7.46 -14.12
N TYR A 132 -3.76 7.50 -13.66
CA TYR A 132 -2.79 6.43 -13.79
C TYR A 132 -2.04 6.14 -12.48
N PHE A 133 -1.76 4.86 -12.27
CA PHE A 133 -0.85 4.37 -11.25
C PHE A 133 0.32 3.63 -11.91
N LEU A 134 1.54 3.98 -11.51
CA LEU A 134 2.77 3.41 -12.01
C LEU A 134 3.33 2.49 -10.92
N ALA A 135 3.67 1.25 -11.28
CA ALA A 135 4.35 0.30 -10.41
C ALA A 135 5.68 -0.11 -11.03
N THR A 136 6.75 -0.02 -10.25
CA THR A 136 8.08 -0.47 -10.68
C THR A 136 8.14 -2.00 -10.78
N MET A 137 9.03 -2.49 -11.63
CA MET A 137 9.35 -3.90 -11.74
C MET A 137 10.86 -4.08 -11.86
N PHE A 138 11.45 -4.80 -10.91
CA PHE A 138 12.89 -5.07 -10.89
C PHE A 138 13.33 -5.93 -12.09
N GLN A 139 12.56 -6.97 -12.42
CA GLN A 139 12.77 -7.83 -13.59
C GLN A 139 11.54 -8.67 -13.98
N GLY A 140 11.55 -9.23 -15.19
CA GLY A 140 10.66 -10.35 -15.55
C GLY A 140 11.15 -11.66 -14.92
N ARG A 141 10.26 -12.62 -14.69
CA ARG A 141 10.67 -13.91 -14.07
C ARG A 141 11.22 -14.87 -15.11
N VAL A 142 10.51 -15.03 -16.22
CA VAL A 142 10.93 -15.89 -17.34
C VAL A 142 11.12 -15.04 -18.61
N PRO A 143 11.86 -15.53 -19.63
CA PRO A 143 12.07 -14.78 -20.86
C PRO A 143 10.80 -14.35 -21.60
N GLN A 144 9.67 -15.03 -21.34
CA GLN A 144 8.36 -14.72 -21.93
C GLN A 144 7.62 -13.61 -21.17
N ASP A 145 8.00 -13.31 -19.93
CA ASP A 145 7.38 -12.22 -19.18
C ASP A 145 7.86 -10.86 -19.71
N PRO A 146 7.03 -9.81 -19.55
CA PRO A 146 7.53 -8.45 -19.65
C PRO A 146 8.73 -8.27 -18.70
N GLY A 147 9.82 -7.75 -19.26
CA GLY A 147 11.07 -7.52 -18.54
C GLY A 147 11.00 -6.44 -17.46
N PRO A 148 12.16 -6.01 -16.94
CA PRO A 148 12.25 -4.86 -16.03
C PRO A 148 11.57 -3.62 -16.61
N GLY A 149 11.02 -2.76 -15.75
CA GLY A 149 10.28 -1.61 -16.23
C GLY A 149 9.36 -0.94 -15.22
N ILE A 150 8.42 -0.19 -15.76
CA ILE A 150 7.27 0.38 -15.04
C ILE A 150 6.01 -0.18 -15.67
N GLU A 151 5.22 -0.93 -14.90
CA GLU A 151 3.86 -1.29 -15.25
C GLU A 151 2.95 -0.08 -15.00
N ILE A 152 2.12 0.28 -15.98
CA ILE A 152 1.17 1.38 -15.88
C ILE A 152 -0.25 0.82 -15.85
N PHE A 153 -0.98 1.23 -14.82
CA PHE A 153 -2.39 0.97 -14.65
C PHE A 153 -3.20 2.24 -14.90
N ARG A 154 -4.35 2.10 -15.55
CA ARG A 154 -5.41 3.10 -15.50
C ARG A 154 -6.20 2.91 -14.22
N VAL A 155 -6.48 3.99 -13.52
CA VAL A 155 -7.35 4.03 -12.34
C VAL A 155 -8.80 4.20 -12.79
N GLY A 156 -9.68 3.35 -12.27
CA GLY A 156 -11.11 3.38 -12.54
C GLY A 156 -11.83 4.51 -11.80
N SER A 157 -13.04 4.86 -12.26
CA SER A 157 -13.86 5.88 -11.61
C SER A 157 -14.50 5.37 -10.32
N ASP A 158 -15.24 6.23 -9.62
CA ASP A 158 -16.05 5.83 -8.47
C ASP A 158 -17.17 4.83 -8.84
N GLU A 159 -17.71 4.89 -10.06
CA GLU A 159 -18.74 3.95 -10.51
C GLU A 159 -18.16 2.58 -10.88
N GLU A 160 -16.94 2.56 -11.41
CA GLU A 160 -16.21 1.35 -11.80
C GLU A 160 -14.80 1.36 -11.20
N PRO A 161 -14.67 1.15 -9.87
CA PRO A 161 -13.40 1.31 -9.19
C PRO A 161 -12.44 0.16 -9.51
N GLY A 162 -11.18 0.50 -9.73
CA GLY A 162 -10.10 -0.49 -9.80
C GLY A 162 -8.89 -0.05 -10.60
N LEU A 163 -8.01 -1.01 -10.91
CA LEU A 163 -6.85 -0.81 -11.75
C LEU A 163 -6.92 -1.72 -12.99
N THR A 164 -6.67 -1.14 -14.15
CA THR A 164 -6.57 -1.89 -15.42
C THR A 164 -5.17 -1.73 -16.00
N PRO A 165 -4.39 -2.81 -16.23
CA PRO A 165 -3.09 -2.71 -16.88
C PRO A 165 -3.22 -2.10 -18.28
N VAL A 166 -2.34 -1.16 -18.62
CA VAL A 166 -2.35 -0.46 -19.91
C VAL A 166 -1.09 -0.76 -20.70
N GLN A 167 0.08 -0.65 -20.06
CA GLN A 167 1.37 -0.85 -20.71
C GLN A 167 2.51 -1.12 -19.72
N ARG A 168 3.59 -1.73 -20.22
CA ARG A 168 4.89 -1.80 -19.54
C ARG A 168 5.87 -0.88 -20.28
N ILE A 169 6.42 0.12 -19.60
CA ILE A 169 7.58 0.89 -20.10
C ILE A 169 8.84 0.09 -19.76
N PRO A 170 9.60 -0.40 -20.75
CA PRO A 170 10.83 -1.15 -20.48
C PRO A 170 11.92 -0.22 -19.94
N LEU A 171 12.63 -0.69 -18.92
CA LEU A 171 13.78 -0.01 -18.33
C LEU A 171 14.90 -1.03 -18.08
N PRO A 172 16.13 -0.60 -17.74
CA PRO A 172 17.15 -1.51 -17.26
C PRO A 172 16.68 -2.30 -16.03
N HIS A 173 17.32 -3.45 -15.82
CA HIS A 173 17.19 -4.25 -14.61
C HIS A 173 17.41 -3.41 -13.35
N GLY A 174 16.60 -3.64 -12.30
CA GLY A 174 16.78 -2.94 -11.02
C GLY A 174 15.89 -1.71 -10.80
N VAL A 175 14.72 -1.63 -11.42
CA VAL A 175 13.80 -0.50 -11.15
C VAL A 175 13.17 -0.67 -9.77
N HIS A 176 13.56 0.17 -8.82
CA HIS A 176 13.07 0.14 -7.44
C HIS A 176 12.15 1.32 -7.08
N HIS A 177 12.33 2.48 -7.74
CA HIS A 177 11.58 3.69 -7.40
C HIS A 177 11.08 4.40 -8.66
N VAL A 178 9.91 5.02 -8.54
CA VAL A 178 9.34 5.92 -9.53
C VAL A 178 8.72 7.11 -8.81
N ALA A 179 8.97 8.30 -9.33
CA ALA A 179 8.31 9.52 -8.92
C ALA A 179 7.74 10.19 -10.18
N VAL A 180 6.49 10.61 -10.07
CA VAL A 180 5.81 11.45 -11.06
C VAL A 180 5.53 12.80 -10.40
N GLY A 181 5.71 13.88 -11.14
CA GLY A 181 5.49 15.27 -10.70
C GLY A 181 4.84 16.10 -11.78
#